data_AF-A0A2E6I8P3-F1
#
_entry.id   AF-A0A2E6I8P3-F1
#
_cell.length_a   1.000
_cell.length_b   1.000
_cell.length_c   1.000
_cell.angle_alpha   90.00
_cell.angle_beta   90.00
_cell.angle_gamma   90.00
#
_symmetry.space_group_name_H-M   'P 1'
#
loop_
_entity.id
_entity.type
_entity.pdbx_description
1 polymer ?
#
loop_
_entity_poly.entity_id
_entity_poly.type
_entity_poly.pdbx_seq_one_letter_code
_entity_poly.pdbx_strand_id
1 'polypeptide(L)'
;MSIYEERIIEEIQNRADRGLNKYGVTMEREDLTVADWLQHAKEEALDLSVYLERLIHSAQQILEIKESVPLLTACADHFDGLSTGASAADQLRALAELIDEI
;
A
#
# COMPACT_ATOMS: atom_id res chain seq x y z
N MET A 1 -3.10 26.13 3.33
CA MET A 1 -2.90 24.68 3.26
C MET A 1 -3.29 24.22 1.88
N SER A 2 -2.66 23.17 1.38
CA SER A 2 -3.05 22.43 0.21
C SER A 2 -4.27 21.55 0.52
N ILE A 3 -4.93 21.11 -0.54
CA ILE A 3 -6.03 20.14 -0.48
C ILE A 3 -5.63 18.84 0.24
N TYR A 4 -4.34 18.49 0.25
CA TYR A 4 -3.86 17.27 0.90
C TYR A 4 -3.80 17.43 2.41
N GLU A 5 -3.32 18.57 2.91
CA GLU A 5 -3.31 18.82 4.36
C GLU A 5 -4.73 18.98 4.91
N GLU A 6 -5.63 19.61 4.16
CA GLU A 6 -7.05 19.73 4.55
C GLU A 6 -7.72 18.36 4.72
N ARG A 7 -7.50 17.45 3.77
CA ARG A 7 -8.02 16.08 3.86
C ARG A 7 -7.48 15.33 5.08
N ILE A 8 -6.19 15.47 5.38
CA ILE A 8 -5.59 14.82 6.56
C ILE A 8 -6.18 15.38 7.85
N ILE A 9 -6.43 16.70 7.93
CA ILE A 9 -7.10 17.31 9.09
C ILE A 9 -8.51 16.74 9.27
N GLU A 10 -9.27 16.61 8.19
CA GLU A 10 -10.62 16.03 8.24
C GLU A 10 -10.59 14.56 8.71
N GLU A 11 -9.63 13.77 8.25
CA GLU A 11 -9.45 12.38 8.72
C GLU A 11 -9.10 12.32 10.22
N ILE A 12 -8.25 13.22 10.71
CA ILE A 12 -7.90 13.33 12.14
C ILE A 12 -9.14 13.68 12.96
N GLN A 13 -9.94 14.65 12.52
CA GLN A 13 -11.18 15.05 13.20
C GLN A 13 -12.18 13.89 13.26
N ASN A 14 -12.42 13.23 12.13
CA ASN A 14 -13.31 12.07 12.06
C ASN A 14 -12.84 10.92 12.96
N ARG A 15 -11.53 10.69 13.07
CA ARG A 15 -10.97 9.69 13.99
C ARG A 15 -11.18 10.08 15.46
N ALA A 16 -10.97 11.35 15.80
CA ALA A 16 -11.19 11.87 17.14
C ALA A 16 -12.67 11.73 17.56
N ASP A 17 -13.61 12.07 16.67
CA ASP A 17 -15.05 11.94 16.93
C ASP A 17 -15.46 10.48 17.15
N ARG A 18 -14.93 9.54 16.35
CA ARG A 18 -15.16 8.10 16.58
C ARG A 18 -14.59 7.64 17.92
N GLY A 19 -13.39 8.10 18.28
CA GLY A 19 -12.78 7.80 19.57
C GLY A 19 -13.62 8.31 20.74
N LEU A 20 -14.06 9.57 20.67
CA LEU A 20 -14.94 10.19 21.66
C LEU A 20 -16.27 9.44 21.79
N ASN A 21 -16.91 9.10 20.67
CA ASN A 21 -18.16 8.34 20.69
C ASN A 21 -17.99 6.93 21.26
N LYS A 22 -16.84 6.29 21.04
CA LYS A 22 -16.57 4.92 21.51
C LYS A 22 -16.19 4.86 23.00
N TYR A 23 -15.35 5.79 23.45
CA TYR A 23 -14.73 5.74 24.78
C TYR A 23 -15.25 6.81 25.75
N GLY A 24 -16.02 7.79 25.26
CA GLY A 24 -16.58 8.88 26.08
C GLY A 24 -15.56 9.93 26.53
N VAL A 25 -14.31 9.84 26.05
CA VAL A 25 -13.19 10.71 26.46
C VAL A 25 -12.37 11.14 25.24
N THR A 26 -11.74 12.31 25.34
CA THR A 26 -10.78 12.83 24.36
C THR A 26 -9.34 12.42 24.73
N MET A 27 -8.35 12.88 23.96
CA MET A 27 -6.93 12.75 24.33
C MET A 27 -6.53 13.61 25.55
N GLU A 28 -7.42 14.48 26.04
CA GLU A 28 -7.22 15.29 27.26
C GLU A 28 -7.58 14.52 28.54
N ARG A 29 -7.84 13.20 28.43
CA ARG A 29 -8.14 12.33 29.56
C ARG A 29 -6.97 12.25 30.55
N GLU A 30 -7.28 12.23 31.84
CA GLU A 30 -6.28 12.19 32.93
C GLU A 30 -6.22 10.83 33.64
N ASP A 31 -7.00 9.85 33.20
CA ASP A 31 -7.15 8.54 33.85
C ASP A 31 -6.10 7.49 33.42
N LEU A 32 -5.26 7.81 32.41
CA LEU A 32 -4.17 6.95 31.95
C LEU A 32 -2.83 7.38 32.54
N THR A 33 -2.01 6.39 32.91
CA THR A 33 -0.62 6.65 33.28
C THR A 33 0.27 6.82 32.05
N VAL A 34 1.46 7.38 32.23
CA VAL A 34 2.47 7.45 31.15
C VAL A 34 2.79 6.07 30.58
N ALA A 35 2.80 5.02 31.41
CA ALA A 35 3.04 3.66 30.95
C ALA A 35 1.93 3.14 30.04
N ASP A 36 0.67 3.46 30.35
CA ASP A 36 -0.48 3.08 29.51
C ASP A 36 -0.41 3.77 28.15
N TRP A 37 -0.10 5.08 28.13
CA TRP A 37 0.12 5.82 26.88
C TRP A 37 1.21 5.21 26.01
N LEU A 38 2.35 4.85 26.60
CA LEU A 38 3.44 4.20 25.88
C LEU A 38 3.05 2.81 25.36
N GLN A 39 2.28 2.06 26.14
CA GLN A 39 1.78 0.75 25.73
C GLN A 39 0.81 0.88 24.53
N HIS A 40 -0.14 1.81 24.57
CA HIS A 40 -1.04 2.09 23.45
C HIS A 40 -0.28 2.56 22.20
N ALA A 41 0.68 3.47 22.36
CA ALA A 41 1.50 3.93 21.24
C ALA A 41 2.30 2.78 20.60
N LYS A 42 2.83 1.85 21.41
CA LYS A 42 3.50 0.65 20.92
C LYS A 42 2.54 -0.26 20.15
N GLU A 43 1.33 -0.46 20.64
CA GLU A 43 0.30 -1.28 19.97
C GLU A 43 -0.06 -0.70 18.59
N GLU A 44 -0.32 0.61 18.50
CA GLU A 44 -0.61 1.27 17.22
C GLU A 44 0.59 1.21 16.26
N ALA A 45 1.83 1.26 16.77
CA ALA A 45 3.03 1.08 15.96
C ALA A 45 3.19 -0.36 15.44
N LEU A 46 2.74 -1.37 16.19
CA LEU A 46 2.70 -2.76 15.73
C LEU A 46 1.66 -2.93 14.61
N ASP A 47 0.50 -2.31 14.74
CA ASP A 47 -0.52 -2.32 13.67
C ASP A 47 0.02 -1.70 12.38
N LEU A 48 0.73 -0.57 12.46
CA LEU A 48 1.46 0.02 11.33
C LEU A 48 2.50 -0.95 10.75
N SER A 49 3.26 -1.63 11.61
CA SER A 49 4.30 -2.57 11.17
C SER A 49 3.71 -3.74 10.37
N VAL A 50 2.51 -4.22 10.71
CA VAL A 50 1.80 -5.24 9.93
C VAL A 50 1.46 -4.76 8.53
N TYR A 51 0.96 -3.52 8.38
CA TYR A 51 0.70 -2.94 7.06
C TYR A 51 1.98 -2.79 6.24
N LEU A 52 3.07 -2.34 6.86
CA LEU A 52 4.37 -2.22 6.20
C LEU A 52 4.87 -3.57 5.70
N GLU A 53 4.84 -4.60 6.53
CA GLU A 53 5.26 -5.96 6.16
C GLU A 53 4.47 -6.49 4.95
N ARG A 54 3.14 -6.28 4.94
CA ARG A 54 2.29 -6.68 3.82
C ARG A 54 2.65 -5.95 2.53
N LEU A 55 2.93 -4.65 2.61
CA LEU A 55 3.30 -3.82 1.46
C LEU A 55 4.69 -4.18 0.94
N ILE A 56 5.66 -4.44 1.82
CA ILE A 56 6.99 -4.91 1.46
C ILE A 56 6.90 -6.22 0.67
N HIS A 57 6.14 -7.21 1.16
CA HIS A 57 5.94 -8.46 0.44
C HIS A 57 5.30 -8.24 -0.95
N SER A 58 4.30 -7.36 -1.03
CA SER A 58 3.65 -7.03 -2.31
C SER A 58 4.64 -6.38 -3.28
N ALA A 59 5.48 -5.46 -2.80
CA ALA A 59 6.50 -4.80 -3.60
C ALA A 59 7.58 -5.77 -4.09
N GLN A 60 8.00 -6.72 -3.25
CA GLN A 60 8.94 -7.77 -3.64
C GLN A 60 8.39 -8.66 -4.77
N GLN A 61 7.12 -9.08 -4.67
CA GLN A 61 6.46 -9.85 -5.73
C GLN A 61 6.40 -9.09 -7.05
N ILE A 62 6.11 -7.79 -7.00
CA ILE A 62 6.11 -6.92 -8.20
C ILE A 62 7.50 -6.85 -8.81
N LEU A 63 8.55 -6.72 -8.00
CA LEU A 63 9.93 -6.69 -8.47
C LEU A 63 10.33 -8.01 -9.15
N GLU A 64 10.00 -9.16 -8.56
CA GLU A 64 10.26 -10.48 -9.15
C GLU A 64 9.58 -10.65 -10.52
N ILE A 65 8.32 -10.20 -10.64
CA ILE A 65 7.61 -10.20 -11.92
C ILE A 65 8.33 -9.29 -12.91
N LYS A 66 8.66 -8.06 -12.50
CA LYS A 66 9.35 -7.06 -13.33
C LYS A 66 10.66 -7.58 -13.90
N GLU A 67 11.45 -8.28 -13.09
CA GLU A 67 12.70 -8.92 -13.53
C GLU A 67 12.47 -10.06 -14.53
N SER A 68 11.32 -10.72 -14.47
CA SER A 68 10.94 -11.82 -15.36
C SER A 68 10.33 -11.37 -16.69
N VAL A 69 9.73 -10.17 -16.76
CA VAL A 69 9.02 -9.67 -17.96
C VAL A 69 9.91 -9.67 -19.21
N PRO A 70 11.17 -9.18 -19.21
CA PRO A 70 11.99 -9.12 -20.42
C PRO A 70 12.21 -10.48 -21.07
N LEU A 71 12.44 -11.52 -20.26
CA LEU A 71 12.61 -12.89 -20.76
C LEU A 71 11.31 -13.42 -21.36
N LEU A 72 10.18 -13.19 -20.69
CA LEU A 72 8.86 -13.61 -21.17
C LEU A 72 8.48 -12.90 -22.48
N THR A 73 8.76 -11.60 -22.60
CA THR A 73 8.54 -10.84 -23.83
C THR A 73 9.39 -11.39 -24.98
N ALA A 74 10.67 -11.70 -24.74
CA ALA A 74 11.54 -12.28 -25.76
C ALA A 74 11.07 -13.67 -26.23
N CYS A 75 10.57 -14.50 -25.31
CA CYS A 75 9.95 -15.79 -25.66
C CYS A 75 8.64 -15.60 -26.44
N ALA A 76 7.82 -14.61 -26.07
CA ALA A 76 6.58 -14.30 -26.76
C ALA A 76 6.83 -13.78 -28.18
N ASP A 77 7.81 -12.88 -28.38
CA ASP A 77 8.21 -12.40 -29.71
C ASP A 77 8.63 -13.55 -30.64
N HIS A 78 9.33 -14.55 -30.11
CA HIS A 78 9.71 -15.74 -30.87
C HIS A 78 8.50 -16.59 -31.28
N PHE A 79 7.50 -16.70 -30.41
CA PHE A 79 6.29 -17.50 -30.64
C PHE A 79 5.27 -16.78 -31.54
N ASP A 80 5.11 -15.46 -31.38
CA ASP A 80 4.22 -14.64 -32.20
C ASP A 80 4.68 -14.60 -33.67
N GLY A 81 5.98 -14.76 -33.94
CA GLY A 81 6.50 -15.00 -35.29
C GLY A 81 5.98 -16.29 -35.96
N LEU A 82 5.32 -17.18 -35.22
CA LEU A 82 4.74 -18.45 -35.68
C LEU A 82 3.20 -18.44 -35.71
N SER A 83 2.54 -17.36 -35.27
CA SER A 83 1.09 -17.28 -35.06
C SER A 83 0.50 -15.95 -35.59
N THR A 84 -0.72 -15.97 -36.14
CA THR A 84 -1.42 -14.77 -36.67
C THR A 84 -2.43 -14.16 -35.69
N GLY A 85 -2.34 -14.49 -34.39
CA GLY A 85 -3.25 -14.02 -33.34
C GLY A 85 -2.85 -12.68 -32.72
N ALA A 86 -3.61 -12.23 -31.70
CA ALA A 86 -3.24 -11.06 -30.89
C ALA A 86 -1.87 -11.30 -30.22
N SER A 87 -0.93 -10.36 -30.43
CA SER A 87 0.46 -10.44 -29.99
C SER A 87 0.55 -10.58 -28.47
N ALA A 88 1.05 -11.73 -28.00
CA ALA A 88 1.32 -11.96 -26.58
C ALA A 88 2.44 -11.03 -26.09
N ALA A 89 3.38 -10.67 -26.96
CA ALA A 89 4.44 -9.73 -26.65
C ALA A 89 3.90 -8.32 -26.34
N ASP A 90 2.86 -7.85 -27.04
CA ASP A 90 2.26 -6.54 -26.79
C ASP A 90 1.51 -6.49 -25.45
N GLN A 91 0.85 -7.58 -25.07
CA GLN A 91 0.21 -7.69 -23.76
C GLN A 91 1.24 -7.66 -22.62
N LEU A 92 2.40 -8.32 -22.79
CA LEU A 92 3.48 -8.31 -21.81
C LEU A 92 4.15 -6.93 -21.71
N ARG A 93 4.30 -6.20 -22.82
CA ARG A 93 4.81 -4.81 -22.82
C ARG A 93 3.87 -3.87 -22.08
N ALA A 94 2.57 -3.96 -22.33
CA ALA A 94 1.57 -3.16 -21.61
C ALA A 94 1.55 -3.47 -20.10
N LEU A 95 1.75 -4.74 -19.72
CA LEU A 95 1.89 -5.13 -18.31
C LEU A 95 3.17 -4.53 -17.69
N ALA A 96 4.28 -4.46 -18.43
CA ALA A 96 5.53 -3.86 -17.96
C ALA A 96 5.36 -2.37 -17.63
N GLU A 97 4.70 -1.61 -18.51
CA GLU A 97 4.43 -0.18 -18.31
C GLU A 97 3.56 0.05 -17.06
N LEU A 98 2.54 -0.78 -16.85
CA LEU A 98 1.69 -0.67 -15.67
C LEU A 98 2.42 -1.03 -14.38
N ILE A 99 3.40 -1.94 -14.43
CA ILE A 99 4.27 -2.27 -13.29
C ILE A 99 5.24 -1.13 -12.97
N ASP A 100 5.68 -0.35 -13.96
CA ASP A 100 6.55 0.82 -13.75
C ASP A 100 5.84 2.00 -13.06
N GLU A 101 4.51 2.05 -13.12
CA GLU A 101 3.69 3.08 -12.49
C GLU A 101 3.31 2.78 -11.02
N ILE A 102 3.57 1.56 -10.54
CA ILE A 102 3.30 1.11 -9.15
C ILE A 102 4.53 1.35 -8.27
#